data_AF-A0A1S6HWA4-F1
#
_entry.id   AF-A0A1S6HWA4-F1
#
_cell.length_a   1.000
_cell.length_b   1.000
_cell.length_c   1.000
_cell.angle_alpha   90.00
_cell.angle_beta   90.00
_cell.angle_gamma   90.00
#
_symmetry.space_group_name_H-M   'P 1'
#
loop_
_entity.id
_entity.type
_entity.pdbx_description
1 polymer ?
#
loop_
_entity_poly.entity_id
_entity_poly.type
_entity_poly.pdbx_seq_one_letter_code
_entity_poly.pdbx_strand_id
1 'polypeptide(L)'
;MLSSIRPPAVAGLFYPADPMALSAELSSYMSQASLHKMPNSTAKMTPKAIIVPHAGYIYSGLVAAHGFSCISAIADKIKRVVLLGPAHTVYLQGCALPESTHFSTPLGNLTIDRSSTAKLATYDAVTISNIPHKNEHSLEVELPFLQHCLNEFELLPIVVGDIAPEAMADLLELVWGGDETLIVVSSDLSHFHPYDEAKRLDLETCQKIQAKKSDISSDQACGCRSLNALSLQLIRHNLCITQLSYQNSGDSEISSADDKNRVVGYASFIIN
;
A
#
# COMPACT_ATOMS: atom_id res chain seq x y z
N MET A 1 14.97 -24.50 9.67
CA MET A 1 14.92 -23.23 10.45
C MET A 1 13.60 -23.20 11.20
N LEU A 2 13.58 -22.76 12.46
CA LEU A 2 12.32 -22.54 13.18
C LEU A 2 11.51 -21.47 12.43
N SER A 3 10.22 -21.72 12.19
CA SER A 3 9.33 -20.70 11.65
C SER A 3 9.23 -19.54 12.63
N SER A 4 9.51 -18.34 12.15
CA SER A 4 9.35 -17.08 12.90
C SER A 4 8.21 -16.28 12.27
N ILE A 5 7.28 -15.83 13.10
CA ILE A 5 6.04 -15.16 12.66
C ILE A 5 6.02 -13.74 13.23
N ARG A 6 5.79 -12.73 12.38
CA ARG A 6 5.45 -11.38 12.82
C ARG A 6 3.96 -11.34 13.18
N PRO A 7 3.58 -11.14 14.46
CA PRO A 7 2.18 -10.98 14.83
C PRO A 7 1.62 -9.64 14.31
N PRO A 8 0.29 -9.49 14.21
CA PRO A 8 -0.31 -8.19 13.93
C PRO A 8 -0.05 -7.22 15.10
N ALA A 9 0.30 -5.98 14.78
CA ALA A 9 0.55 -4.89 15.71
C ALA A 9 -0.68 -3.99 15.91
N VAL A 10 -1.61 -3.94 14.93
CA VAL A 10 -2.76 -3.00 14.92
C VAL A 10 -4.12 -3.67 14.75
N ALA A 11 -4.20 -5.00 14.79
CA ALA A 11 -5.48 -5.72 14.89
C ALA A 11 -6.25 -5.30 16.16
N GLY A 12 -7.52 -4.94 16.00
CA GLY A 12 -8.38 -4.37 17.03
C GLY A 12 -8.24 -2.84 17.19
N LEU A 13 -7.32 -2.20 16.47
CA LEU A 13 -7.11 -0.76 16.46
C LEU A 13 -7.43 -0.14 15.11
N PHE A 14 -6.81 -0.66 14.04
CA PHE A 14 -6.96 -0.13 12.67
C PHE A 14 -7.99 -0.93 11.87
N TYR A 15 -8.19 -2.19 12.23
CA TYR A 15 -9.18 -3.09 11.65
C TYR A 15 -9.59 -4.13 12.71
N PRO A 16 -10.74 -4.83 12.58
CA PRO A 16 -11.22 -5.77 13.58
C PRO A 16 -10.23 -6.92 13.86
N ALA A 17 -10.06 -7.25 15.15
CA ALA A 17 -9.28 -8.42 15.56
C ALA A 17 -10.05 -9.74 15.40
N ASP A 18 -11.39 -9.69 15.34
CA ASP A 18 -12.23 -10.86 15.10
C ASP A 18 -12.26 -11.20 13.59
N PRO A 19 -11.94 -12.45 13.20
CA PRO A 19 -11.83 -12.82 11.79
C PRO A 19 -13.16 -12.74 11.02
N MET A 20 -14.29 -13.01 11.68
CA MET A 20 -15.60 -12.94 11.03
C MET A 20 -16.01 -11.49 10.78
N ALA A 21 -15.83 -10.61 11.77
CA ALA A 21 -16.05 -9.18 11.64
C ALA A 21 -15.16 -8.57 10.56
N LEU A 22 -13.86 -8.90 10.57
CA LEU A 22 -12.90 -8.42 9.57
C LEU A 22 -13.30 -8.86 8.15
N SER A 23 -13.66 -10.13 7.97
CA SER A 23 -14.10 -10.65 6.67
C SER A 23 -15.38 -9.98 6.17
N ALA A 24 -16.35 -9.72 7.06
CA ALA A 24 -17.60 -9.05 6.71
C ALA A 24 -17.37 -7.58 6.32
N GLU A 25 -16.51 -6.87 7.05
CA GLU A 25 -16.16 -5.48 6.76
C GLU A 25 -15.42 -5.34 5.42
N LEU A 26 -14.43 -6.19 5.17
CA LEU A 26 -13.74 -6.27 3.87
C LEU A 26 -14.72 -6.56 2.73
N SER A 27 -15.62 -7.54 2.90
CA SER A 27 -16.64 -7.87 1.89
C SER A 27 -17.55 -6.67 1.59
N SER A 28 -17.93 -5.91 2.63
CA SER A 28 -18.74 -4.70 2.49
C SER A 28 -18.01 -3.64 1.66
N TYR A 29 -16.75 -3.32 2.00
CA TYR A 29 -15.97 -2.34 1.25
C TYR A 29 -15.74 -2.76 -0.20
N MET A 30 -15.39 -4.03 -0.44
CA MET A 30 -15.14 -4.56 -1.78
C MET A 30 -16.41 -4.53 -2.65
N SER A 31 -17.56 -4.85 -2.07
CA SER A 31 -18.86 -4.75 -2.74
C SER A 31 -19.18 -3.32 -3.12
N GLN A 32 -19.04 -2.36 -2.19
CA GLN A 32 -19.27 -0.94 -2.44
C GLN A 32 -18.34 -0.38 -3.51
N ALA A 33 -17.05 -0.72 -3.46
CA ALA A 33 -16.06 -0.29 -4.45
C ALA A 33 -16.38 -0.82 -5.86
N SER A 34 -16.84 -2.07 -5.97
CA SER A 34 -17.17 -2.72 -7.25
C SER A 34 -18.40 -2.11 -7.95
N LEU A 35 -19.30 -1.46 -7.20
CA LEU A 35 -20.43 -0.74 -7.76
C LEU A 35 -20.00 0.57 -8.47
N HIS A 36 -18.82 1.08 -8.15
CA HIS A 36 -18.29 2.27 -8.78
C HIS A 36 -17.75 1.93 -10.17
N LYS A 37 -18.39 2.44 -11.23
CA LYS A 37 -17.94 2.19 -12.60
C LYS A 37 -16.57 2.82 -12.81
N MET A 38 -15.59 1.97 -13.08
CA MET A 38 -14.31 2.40 -13.63
C MET A 38 -14.53 3.22 -14.91
N PRO A 39 -13.73 4.28 -15.14
CA PRO A 39 -13.73 4.97 -16.42
C PRO A 39 -13.55 3.95 -17.56
N ASN A 40 -14.40 4.01 -18.60
CA ASN A 40 -14.47 3.04 -19.70
C ASN A 40 -13.13 2.74 -20.41
N SER A 41 -12.07 3.52 -20.17
CA SER A 41 -10.73 3.35 -20.74
C SER A 41 -9.85 2.32 -20.04
N THR A 42 -10.17 1.84 -18.83
CA THR A 42 -9.31 0.90 -18.08
C THR A 42 -9.68 -0.57 -18.27
N ALA A 43 -10.80 -0.88 -18.93
CA ALA A 43 -11.39 -2.22 -19.02
C ALA A 43 -10.57 -3.26 -19.82
N LYS A 44 -9.38 -2.91 -20.35
CA LYS A 44 -8.56 -3.78 -21.19
C LYS A 44 -7.15 -4.08 -20.67
N MET A 45 -6.72 -3.50 -19.55
CA MET A 45 -5.33 -3.64 -19.11
C MET A 45 -5.25 -4.32 -17.74
N THR A 46 -4.46 -5.39 -17.68
CA THR A 46 -4.15 -6.16 -16.46
C THR A 46 -3.44 -5.23 -15.46
N PRO A 47 -3.97 -5.02 -14.25
CA PRO A 47 -3.30 -4.17 -13.26
C PRO A 47 -1.92 -4.71 -12.89
N LYS A 48 -0.89 -3.86 -12.97
CA LYS A 48 0.48 -4.19 -12.56
C LYS A 48 0.81 -3.71 -11.14
N ALA A 49 0.25 -2.57 -10.76
CA ALA A 49 0.43 -2.00 -9.44
C ALA A 49 -0.81 -1.26 -8.94
N ILE A 50 -0.90 -1.09 -7.63
CA ILE A 50 -1.87 -0.21 -6.99
C ILE A 50 -1.18 0.69 -5.97
N ILE A 51 -1.75 1.88 -5.76
CA ILE A 51 -1.42 2.75 -4.63
C ILE A 51 -2.66 2.80 -3.75
N VAL A 52 -2.50 2.56 -2.45
CA VAL A 52 -3.60 2.48 -1.48
C VAL A 52 -3.21 3.11 -0.13
N PRO A 53 -4.18 3.66 0.63
CA PRO A 53 -3.95 4.25 1.95
C PRO A 53 -3.91 3.22 3.08
N HIS A 54 -3.24 3.55 4.19
CA HIS A 54 -3.03 2.66 5.35
C HIS A 54 -3.49 3.22 6.70
N ALA A 55 -4.36 4.23 6.72
CA ALA A 55 -5.07 4.59 7.94
C ALA A 55 -6.03 3.47 8.42
N GLY A 56 -6.64 3.65 9.59
CA GLY A 56 -7.67 2.72 10.07
C GLY A 56 -8.83 2.61 9.09
N TYR A 57 -9.38 1.40 8.95
CA TYR A 57 -10.41 1.04 7.95
C TYR A 57 -11.62 1.95 7.98
N ILE A 58 -12.03 2.39 9.16
CA ILE A 58 -13.14 3.35 9.36
C ILE A 58 -12.94 4.69 8.62
N TYR A 59 -11.71 5.05 8.29
CA TYR A 59 -11.37 6.25 7.54
C TYR A 59 -10.99 5.97 6.09
N SER A 60 -10.16 4.96 5.84
CA SER A 60 -9.52 4.75 4.53
C SER A 60 -9.91 3.44 3.83
N GLY A 61 -10.64 2.55 4.50
CA GLY A 61 -10.92 1.19 4.02
C GLY A 61 -11.67 1.15 2.69
N LEU A 62 -12.65 2.03 2.51
CA LEU A 62 -13.35 2.14 1.23
C LEU A 62 -12.44 2.66 0.10
N VAL A 63 -11.56 3.62 0.40
CA VAL A 63 -10.59 4.15 -0.57
C VAL A 63 -9.61 3.06 -0.99
N ALA A 64 -9.08 2.28 -0.05
CA ALA A 64 -8.24 1.12 -0.33
C ALA A 64 -8.97 0.05 -1.17
N ALA A 65 -10.23 -0.24 -0.83
CA ALA A 65 -11.05 -1.22 -1.55
C ALA A 65 -11.27 -0.89 -3.03
N HIS A 66 -11.25 0.39 -3.43
CA HIS A 66 -11.25 0.74 -4.86
C HIS A 66 -10.02 0.19 -5.59
N GLY A 67 -8.83 0.25 -4.98
CA GLY A 67 -7.62 -0.37 -5.53
C GLY A 67 -7.71 -1.90 -5.56
N PHE A 68 -8.07 -2.50 -4.43
CA PHE A 68 -8.13 -3.97 -4.31
C PHE A 68 -9.24 -4.62 -5.16
N SER A 69 -10.38 -3.97 -5.36
CA SER A 69 -11.45 -4.52 -6.21
C SER A 69 -11.02 -4.68 -7.68
N CYS A 70 -10.07 -3.84 -8.13
CA CYS A 70 -9.54 -3.93 -9.48
C CYS A 70 -8.64 -5.16 -9.72
N ILE A 71 -8.01 -5.69 -8.67
CA ILE A 71 -7.09 -6.84 -8.78
C ILE A 71 -7.79 -8.19 -8.62
N SER A 72 -9.00 -8.23 -8.04
CA SER A 72 -9.76 -9.48 -7.86
C SER A 72 -10.00 -10.22 -9.18
N ALA A 73 -10.13 -9.50 -10.29
CA ALA A 73 -10.32 -10.10 -11.62
C ALA A 73 -9.09 -10.87 -12.14
N ILE A 74 -7.92 -10.66 -11.53
CA ILE A 74 -6.65 -11.30 -11.92
C ILE A 74 -6.03 -12.13 -10.78
N ALA A 75 -6.79 -12.38 -9.71
CA ALA A 75 -6.34 -13.08 -8.51
C ALA A 75 -5.68 -14.44 -8.79
N ASP A 76 -6.17 -15.18 -9.78
CA ASP A 76 -5.61 -16.49 -10.17
C ASP A 76 -4.18 -16.40 -10.72
N LYS A 77 -3.82 -15.27 -11.32
CA LYS A 77 -2.50 -15.03 -11.92
C LYS A 77 -1.47 -14.60 -10.90
N ILE A 78 -1.88 -13.84 -9.88
CA ILE A 78 -0.95 -13.31 -8.87
C ILE A 78 -0.42 -14.45 -8.02
N LYS A 79 0.91 -14.55 -7.94
CA LYS A 79 1.66 -15.51 -7.10
C LYS A 79 2.60 -14.79 -6.14
N ARG A 80 2.91 -13.52 -6.40
CA ARG A 80 3.77 -12.69 -5.57
C ARG A 80 3.17 -11.31 -5.39
N VAL A 81 3.27 -10.80 -4.16
CA VAL A 81 2.95 -9.41 -3.85
C VAL A 81 4.20 -8.73 -3.30
N VAL A 82 4.69 -7.71 -3.99
CA VAL A 82 5.72 -6.79 -3.46
C VAL A 82 5.00 -5.62 -2.83
N LEU A 83 5.09 -5.52 -1.50
CA LEU A 83 4.38 -4.51 -0.73
C LEU A 83 5.38 -3.51 -0.15
N LEU A 84 5.23 -2.24 -0.53
CA LEU A 84 6.11 -1.14 -0.14
C LEU A 84 5.35 -0.23 0.83
N GLY A 85 5.92 0.04 1.99
CA GLY A 85 5.34 0.93 2.99
C GLY A 85 6.41 1.77 3.68
N PRO A 86 6.12 3.03 4.06
CA PRO A 86 7.08 3.89 4.74
C PRO A 86 7.46 3.39 6.15
N ALA A 87 8.61 3.84 6.63
CA ALA A 87 9.02 3.65 8.03
C ALA A 87 8.44 4.77 8.93
N HIS A 88 7.41 4.48 9.72
CA HIS A 88 6.83 5.41 10.71
C HIS A 88 7.42 5.24 12.10
N THR A 89 7.78 4.01 12.46
CA THR A 89 8.06 3.66 13.86
C THR A 89 9.51 3.81 14.28
N VAL A 90 10.43 3.76 13.32
CA VAL A 90 11.87 3.91 13.53
C VAL A 90 12.48 4.66 12.36
N TYR A 91 13.52 5.46 12.62
CA TYR A 91 14.36 5.95 11.54
C TYR A 91 15.06 4.76 10.86
N LEU A 92 15.07 4.75 9.54
CA LEU A 92 15.66 3.71 8.72
C LEU A 92 16.41 4.37 7.57
N GLN A 93 17.70 4.08 7.43
CA GLN A 93 18.45 4.37 6.22
C GLN A 93 18.21 3.23 5.22
N GLY A 94 17.84 3.55 3.98
CA GLY A 94 17.56 2.54 2.97
C GLY A 94 16.24 1.81 3.18
N CYS A 95 16.23 0.51 2.94
CA CYS A 95 15.06 -0.37 3.04
C CYS A 95 15.33 -1.53 4.01
N ALA A 96 14.25 -2.06 4.60
CA ALA A 96 14.33 -3.20 5.50
C ALA A 96 13.43 -4.36 5.05
N LEU A 97 13.98 -5.56 5.05
CA LEU A 97 13.29 -6.82 4.82
C LEU A 97 13.15 -7.59 6.14
N PRO A 98 12.08 -8.38 6.33
CA PRO A 98 11.89 -9.07 7.60
C PRO A 98 12.77 -10.31 7.73
N GLU A 99 13.25 -10.59 8.93
CA GLU A 99 13.86 -11.90 9.24
C GLU A 99 12.76 -12.97 9.42
N SER A 100 11.53 -12.57 9.74
CA SER A 100 10.39 -13.48 9.91
C SER A 100 10.07 -14.27 8.63
N THR A 101 9.65 -15.52 8.79
CA THR A 101 9.17 -16.39 7.70
C THR A 101 7.73 -16.13 7.30
N HIS A 102 6.91 -15.58 8.21
CA HIS A 102 5.50 -15.31 7.96
C HIS A 102 5.09 -14.01 8.63
N PHE A 103 4.07 -13.36 8.06
CA PHE A 103 3.29 -12.33 8.74
C PHE A 103 1.93 -12.93 9.10
N SER A 104 1.37 -12.57 10.25
CA SER A 104 0.07 -13.06 10.70
C SER A 104 -0.97 -11.94 10.73
N THR A 105 -2.19 -12.27 10.36
CA THR A 105 -3.38 -11.44 10.52
C THR A 105 -4.49 -12.30 11.17
N PRO A 106 -5.64 -11.71 11.56
CA PRO A 106 -6.79 -12.50 11.98
C PRO A 106 -7.27 -13.52 10.93
N LEU A 107 -7.00 -13.29 9.63
CA LEU A 107 -7.41 -14.18 8.54
C LEU A 107 -6.42 -15.32 8.26
N GLY A 108 -5.28 -15.34 8.94
CA GLY A 108 -4.27 -16.38 8.82
C GLY A 108 -2.88 -15.85 8.50
N ASN A 109 -1.96 -16.76 8.18
CA ASN A 109 -0.57 -16.43 7.94
C ASN A 109 -0.28 -16.22 6.45
N LEU A 110 0.61 -15.28 6.16
CA LEU A 110 1.17 -14.99 4.84
C LEU A 110 2.64 -15.41 4.82
N THR A 111 3.02 -16.22 3.83
CA THR A 111 4.40 -16.69 3.65
C THR A 111 5.26 -15.58 3.04
N ILE A 112 6.46 -15.37 3.58
CA ILE A 112 7.42 -14.40 3.04
C ILE A 112 8.20 -15.02 1.86
N ASP A 113 8.27 -14.30 0.73
CA ASP A 113 9.10 -14.67 -0.42
C ASP A 113 10.59 -14.57 -0.06
N ARG A 114 11.17 -15.72 0.30
CA ARG A 114 12.59 -15.83 0.65
C ARG A 114 13.52 -15.67 -0.55
N SER A 115 13.06 -16.03 -1.75
CA SER A 115 13.88 -15.92 -2.96
C SER A 115 14.13 -14.46 -3.31
N SER A 116 13.09 -13.63 -3.30
CA SER A 116 13.20 -12.19 -3.52
C SER A 116 13.88 -11.49 -2.35
N THR A 117 13.64 -11.94 -1.11
CA THR A 117 14.37 -11.43 0.06
C THR A 117 15.88 -11.62 -0.10
N ALA A 118 16.32 -12.82 -0.48
CA ALA A 118 17.74 -13.12 -0.68
C ALA A 118 18.33 -12.32 -1.86
N LYS A 119 17.56 -12.12 -2.93
CA LYS A 119 17.96 -11.28 -4.07
C LYS A 119 18.22 -9.84 -3.64
N LEU A 120 17.27 -9.23 -2.93
CA LEU A 120 17.36 -7.83 -2.50
C LEU A 120 18.40 -7.60 -1.39
N ALA A 121 18.65 -8.59 -0.53
CA ALA A 121 19.64 -8.50 0.53
C ALA A 121 21.09 -8.30 0.04
N THR A 122 21.34 -8.47 -1.27
CA THR A 122 22.64 -8.17 -1.89
C THR A 122 22.85 -6.70 -2.22
N TYR A 123 21.80 -5.87 -2.09
CA TYR A 123 21.85 -4.45 -2.39
C TYR A 123 22.25 -3.65 -1.15
N ASP A 124 23.26 -2.79 -1.24
CA ASP A 124 23.85 -2.10 -0.08
C ASP A 124 22.83 -1.28 0.74
N ALA A 125 21.80 -0.75 0.09
CA ALA A 125 20.74 0.00 0.74
C ALA A 125 19.68 -0.88 1.44
N VAL A 126 19.88 -2.20 1.55
CA VAL A 126 18.93 -3.15 2.13
C VAL A 126 19.49 -3.80 3.38
N THR A 127 18.73 -3.75 4.46
CA THR A 127 19.02 -4.47 5.71
C THR A 127 17.97 -5.55 5.97
N ILE A 128 18.37 -6.71 6.48
CA ILE A 128 17.41 -7.70 7.02
C ILE A 128 17.28 -7.46 8.52
N SER A 129 16.09 -7.07 8.98
CA SER A 129 15.83 -6.81 10.40
C SER A 129 14.33 -6.86 10.72
N ASN A 130 13.94 -7.51 11.81
CA ASN A 130 12.57 -7.42 12.31
C ASN A 130 12.23 -6.08 12.98
N ILE A 131 13.22 -5.25 13.35
CA ILE A 131 12.98 -4.03 14.14
C ILE A 131 12.06 -3.04 13.39
N PRO A 132 12.33 -2.67 12.12
CA PRO A 132 11.45 -1.75 11.39
C PRO A 132 10.08 -2.34 11.09
N HIS A 133 9.93 -3.66 11.12
CA HIS A 133 8.67 -4.33 10.83
C HIS A 133 7.78 -4.47 12.06
N LYS A 134 8.36 -4.58 13.25
CA LYS A 134 7.69 -5.07 14.48
C LYS A 134 6.37 -4.34 14.80
N ASN A 135 6.38 -3.01 14.72
CA ASN A 135 5.23 -2.16 15.03
C ASN A 135 4.74 -1.36 13.82
N GLU A 136 5.32 -1.58 12.63
CA GLU A 136 4.97 -0.82 11.43
C GLU A 136 3.62 -1.25 10.90
N HIS A 137 2.73 -0.29 10.69
CA HIS A 137 1.34 -0.55 10.32
C HIS A 137 1.11 -0.36 8.82
N SER A 138 1.93 0.44 8.13
CA SER A 138 1.72 0.75 6.71
C SER A 138 1.71 -0.48 5.81
N LEU A 139 2.42 -1.54 6.21
CA LEU A 139 2.40 -2.82 5.51
C LEU A 139 1.25 -3.70 6.00
N GLU A 140 0.99 -3.70 7.30
CA GLU A 140 0.03 -4.60 7.95
C GLU A 140 -1.41 -4.35 7.53
N VAL A 141 -1.79 -3.08 7.41
CA VAL A 141 -3.17 -2.66 7.09
C VAL A 141 -3.61 -3.16 5.71
N GLU A 142 -2.68 -3.41 4.80
CA GLU A 142 -2.97 -3.94 3.46
C GLU A 142 -3.18 -5.46 3.43
N LEU A 143 -2.66 -6.17 4.44
CA LEU A 143 -2.60 -7.64 4.42
C LEU A 143 -3.98 -8.31 4.43
N PRO A 144 -4.96 -7.85 5.23
CA PRO A 144 -6.29 -8.47 5.20
C PRO A 144 -6.99 -8.25 3.86
N PHE A 145 -6.83 -7.09 3.22
CA PHE A 145 -7.34 -6.87 1.87
C PHE A 145 -6.72 -7.85 0.87
N LEU A 146 -5.40 -8.03 0.89
CA LEU A 146 -4.70 -8.99 0.04
C LEU A 146 -5.20 -10.43 0.25
N GLN A 147 -5.35 -10.87 1.51
CA GLN A 147 -5.88 -12.21 1.83
C GLN A 147 -7.34 -12.38 1.42
N HIS A 148 -8.11 -11.30 1.38
CA HIS A 148 -9.51 -11.35 0.98
C HIS A 148 -9.68 -11.38 -0.55
N CYS A 149 -8.82 -10.70 -1.31
CA CYS A 149 -8.97 -10.54 -2.76
C CYS A 149 -8.09 -11.47 -3.62
N LEU A 150 -7.06 -12.08 -3.04
CA LEU A 150 -6.14 -12.99 -3.72
C LEU A 150 -6.27 -14.43 -3.21
N ASN A 151 -5.78 -15.37 -4.02
CA ASN A 151 -5.62 -16.77 -3.62
C ASN A 151 -4.29 -16.96 -2.85
N GLU A 152 -3.62 -18.09 -3.01
CA GLU A 152 -2.30 -18.33 -2.46
C GLU A 152 -1.23 -17.50 -3.19
N PHE A 153 -0.46 -16.71 -2.42
CA PHE A 153 0.66 -15.90 -2.89
C PHE A 153 1.77 -15.82 -1.83
N GLU A 154 2.99 -15.49 -2.27
CA GLU A 154 4.09 -15.12 -1.39
C GLU A 154 4.21 -13.58 -1.27
N LEU A 155 4.48 -13.11 -0.05
CA LEU A 155 4.60 -11.69 0.28
C LEU A 155 6.07 -11.28 0.34
N LEU A 156 6.44 -10.19 -0.33
CA LEU A 156 7.69 -9.48 -0.13
C LEU A 156 7.39 -8.11 0.49
N PRO A 157 7.36 -7.98 1.83
CA PRO A 157 7.10 -6.72 2.48
C PRO A 157 8.41 -5.95 2.65
N ILE A 158 8.42 -4.69 2.24
CA ILE A 158 9.59 -3.81 2.28
C ILE A 158 9.21 -2.55 3.05
N VAL A 159 9.83 -2.35 4.21
CA VAL A 159 9.77 -1.05 4.90
C VAL A 159 10.78 -0.13 4.21
N VAL A 160 10.29 1.01 3.73
CA VAL A 160 11.06 1.98 2.96
C VAL A 160 11.36 3.18 3.84
N GLY A 161 12.64 3.36 4.15
CA GLY A 161 13.16 4.50 4.90
C GLY A 161 13.73 5.57 3.98
N ASP A 162 14.83 6.18 4.40
CA ASP A 162 15.50 7.23 3.64
C ASP A 162 16.36 6.63 2.52
N ILE A 163 15.85 6.72 1.29
CA ILE A 163 16.49 6.23 0.07
C ILE A 163 16.18 7.18 -1.09
N ALA A 164 17.15 7.38 -1.98
CA ALA A 164 16.94 8.17 -3.19
C ALA A 164 15.94 7.48 -4.15
N PRO A 165 15.08 8.24 -4.87
CA PRO A 165 14.10 7.67 -5.80
C PRO A 165 14.70 6.71 -6.82
N GLU A 166 15.87 7.03 -7.37
CA GLU A 166 16.55 6.21 -8.39
C GLU A 166 17.03 4.88 -7.81
N ALA A 167 17.65 4.91 -6.62
CA ALA A 167 18.11 3.70 -5.94
C ALA A 167 16.93 2.79 -5.55
N MET A 168 15.82 3.37 -5.08
CA MET A 168 14.61 2.61 -4.78
C MET A 168 13.95 2.05 -6.05
N ALA A 169 13.96 2.80 -7.16
CA ALA A 169 13.47 2.31 -8.44
C ALA A 169 14.29 1.13 -8.97
N ASP A 170 15.62 1.20 -8.85
CA ASP A 170 16.52 0.11 -9.24
C ASP A 170 16.34 -1.12 -8.36
N LEU A 171 16.13 -0.95 -7.05
CA LEU A 171 15.75 -2.02 -6.15
C LEU A 171 14.41 -2.66 -6.56
N LEU A 172 13.40 -1.84 -6.85
CA LEU A 172 12.09 -2.30 -7.29
C LEU A 172 12.16 -3.05 -8.62
N GLU A 173 13.04 -2.66 -9.54
CA GLU A 173 13.26 -3.36 -10.82
C GLU A 173 13.67 -4.82 -10.60
N LEU A 174 14.51 -5.08 -9.60
CA LEU A 174 14.98 -6.43 -9.29
C LEU A 174 13.83 -7.38 -8.92
N VAL A 175 12.70 -6.85 -8.46
CA VAL A 175 11.53 -7.64 -8.04
C VAL A 175 10.26 -7.26 -8.82
N TRP A 176 10.41 -6.58 -9.96
CA TRP A 176 9.27 -6.12 -10.75
C TRP A 176 8.40 -7.29 -11.24
N GLY A 177 9.02 -8.35 -11.76
CA GLY A 177 8.33 -9.57 -12.21
C GLY A 177 7.39 -9.35 -13.40
N GLY A 178 6.66 -10.40 -13.79
CA GLY A 178 5.66 -10.39 -14.87
C GLY A 178 4.23 -10.22 -14.35
N ASP A 179 3.27 -10.81 -15.06
CA ASP A 179 1.84 -10.81 -14.69
C ASP A 179 1.56 -11.52 -13.35
N GLU A 180 2.50 -12.34 -12.87
CA GLU A 180 2.38 -13.06 -11.59
C GLU A 180 2.75 -12.20 -10.37
N THR A 181 3.34 -11.02 -10.58
CA THR A 181 3.82 -10.14 -9.51
C THR A 181 3.00 -8.86 -9.48
N LEU A 182 2.29 -8.65 -8.38
CA LEU A 182 1.60 -7.40 -8.06
C LEU A 182 2.50 -6.49 -7.22
N ILE A 183 2.58 -5.22 -7.57
CA ILE A 183 3.22 -4.19 -6.72
C ILE A 183 2.13 -3.41 -5.96
N VAL A 184 2.27 -3.29 -4.65
CA VAL A 184 1.39 -2.48 -3.81
C VAL A 184 2.23 -1.40 -3.14
N VAL A 185 1.90 -0.14 -3.38
CA VAL A 185 2.51 1.01 -2.68
C VAL A 185 1.51 1.55 -1.68
N SER A 186 1.86 1.45 -0.40
CA SER A 186 1.03 1.92 0.68
C SER A 186 1.41 3.36 1.07
N SER A 187 0.46 4.29 0.94
CA SER A 187 0.66 5.71 1.25
C SER A 187 -0.65 6.44 1.52
N ASP A 188 -0.68 7.17 2.63
CA ASP A 188 -1.59 8.29 2.84
C ASP A 188 -1.02 9.57 2.21
N LEU A 189 -1.85 10.62 2.08
CA LEU A 189 -1.50 11.93 1.53
C LEU A 189 -1.12 12.93 2.65
N SER A 190 -1.61 14.17 2.60
CA SER A 190 -1.27 15.20 3.58
C SER A 190 -1.82 14.86 4.97
N HIS A 191 -1.12 15.33 6.02
CA HIS A 191 -1.44 15.01 7.41
C HIS A 191 -1.72 16.27 8.24
N PHE A 192 -2.78 16.23 9.03
CA PHE A 192 -3.11 17.21 10.08
C PHE A 192 -3.36 18.65 9.62
N HIS A 193 -3.78 18.83 8.37
CA HIS A 193 -4.25 20.12 7.85
C HIS A 193 -5.76 20.31 8.07
N PRO A 194 -6.25 21.56 8.12
CA PRO A 194 -7.67 21.86 8.00
C PRO A 194 -8.25 21.33 6.69
N TYR A 195 -9.51 20.91 6.70
CA TYR A 195 -10.17 20.19 5.61
C TYR A 195 -9.98 20.80 4.21
N ASP A 196 -10.20 22.11 4.05
CA ASP A 196 -10.07 22.77 2.73
C ASP A 196 -8.61 22.90 2.28
N GLU A 197 -7.69 23.08 3.22
CA GLU A 197 -6.26 23.10 2.92
C GLU A 197 -5.77 21.71 2.52
N ALA A 198 -6.14 20.67 3.27
CA ALA A 198 -5.84 19.28 2.96
C ALA A 198 -6.33 18.93 1.55
N LYS A 199 -7.58 19.25 1.20
CA LYS A 199 -8.13 19.04 -0.14
C LYS A 199 -7.30 19.68 -1.25
N ARG A 200 -6.80 20.89 -1.03
CA ARG A 200 -5.97 21.59 -2.01
C ARG A 200 -4.60 20.90 -2.17
N LEU A 201 -3.94 20.58 -1.07
CA LEU A 201 -2.63 19.91 -1.05
C LEU A 201 -2.71 18.50 -1.64
N ASP A 202 -3.75 17.76 -1.28
CA ASP A 202 -4.00 16.40 -1.75
C ASP A 202 -4.31 16.38 -3.25
N LEU A 203 -5.09 17.34 -3.76
CA LEU A 203 -5.35 17.46 -5.19
C LEU A 203 -4.05 17.71 -5.98
N GLU A 204 -3.18 18.60 -5.48
CA GLU A 204 -1.87 18.86 -6.10
C GLU A 204 -1.00 17.59 -6.10
N THR A 205 -1.01 16.85 -4.98
CA THR A 205 -0.25 15.61 -4.83
C THR A 205 -0.77 14.52 -5.78
N CYS A 206 -2.09 14.34 -5.88
CA CYS A 206 -2.71 13.42 -6.83
C CYS A 206 -2.34 13.78 -8.29
N GLN A 207 -2.35 15.06 -8.64
CA GLN A 207 -1.94 15.52 -9.98
C GLN A 207 -0.46 15.21 -10.26
N LYS A 208 0.43 15.38 -9.28
CA LYS A 208 1.84 14.98 -9.41
C LYS A 208 1.99 13.48 -9.65
N ILE A 209 1.28 12.65 -8.89
CA ILE A 209 1.25 11.18 -9.05
C ILE A 209 0.80 10.81 -10.46
N GLN A 210 -0.32 11.37 -10.93
CA GLN A 210 -0.84 11.11 -12.28
C GLN A 210 0.11 11.60 -13.40
N ALA A 211 0.81 12.70 -13.16
CA ALA A 211 1.84 13.23 -14.05
C ALA A 211 3.19 12.51 -13.92
N LYS A 212 3.28 11.42 -13.14
CA LYS A 212 4.48 10.59 -12.93
C LYS A 212 5.68 11.40 -12.44
N LYS A 213 5.43 12.40 -11.58
CA LYS A 213 6.49 13.20 -10.97
C LYS A 213 7.18 12.41 -9.87
N SER A 214 8.51 12.53 -9.80
CA SER A 214 9.36 11.83 -8.83
C SER A 214 9.91 12.75 -7.73
N ASP A 215 9.23 13.88 -7.48
CA ASP A 215 9.60 14.92 -6.52
C ASP A 215 8.55 15.12 -5.42
N ILE A 216 7.72 14.11 -5.15
CA ILE A 216 6.75 14.13 -4.04
C ILE A 216 7.53 14.14 -2.73
N SER A 217 7.20 15.08 -1.83
CA SER A 217 7.84 15.20 -0.52
C SER A 217 7.10 14.42 0.57
N SER A 218 7.76 14.26 1.73
CA SER A 218 7.17 13.61 2.91
C SER A 218 5.95 14.34 3.48
N ASP A 219 5.85 15.66 3.25
CA ASP A 219 4.70 16.46 3.69
C ASP A 219 3.47 16.24 2.80
N GLN A 220 3.69 15.82 1.55
CA GLN A 220 2.63 15.55 0.59
C GLN A 220 2.06 14.13 0.73
N ALA A 221 2.93 13.15 1.02
CA ALA A 221 2.54 11.75 1.16
C ALA A 221 3.57 10.99 2.00
N CYS A 222 3.12 10.20 2.98
CA CYS A 222 4.04 9.45 3.86
C CYS A 222 4.87 8.43 3.07
N GLY A 223 4.29 7.80 2.05
CA GLY A 223 4.96 6.85 1.15
C GLY A 223 5.75 7.50 0.00
N CYS A 224 6.11 8.78 0.09
CA CYS A 224 6.74 9.56 -0.99
C CYS A 224 7.93 8.86 -1.68
N ARG A 225 8.79 8.15 -0.93
CA ARG A 225 9.96 7.44 -1.48
C ARG A 225 9.53 6.34 -2.47
N SER A 226 8.54 5.54 -2.08
CA SER A 226 7.95 4.50 -2.91
C SER A 226 7.18 5.08 -4.10
N LEU A 227 6.45 6.18 -3.90
CA LEU A 227 5.71 6.87 -4.97
C LEU A 227 6.64 7.44 -6.05
N ASN A 228 7.75 8.06 -5.63
CA ASN A 228 8.73 8.62 -6.56
C ASN A 228 9.44 7.51 -7.34
N ALA A 229 9.82 6.42 -6.68
CA ALA A 229 10.39 5.24 -7.32
C ALA A 229 9.43 4.57 -8.32
N LEU A 230 8.16 4.42 -7.92
CA LEU A 230 7.11 3.87 -8.79
C LEU A 230 6.93 4.76 -10.02
N SER A 231 6.93 6.08 -9.87
CA SER A 231 6.81 7.03 -11.00
C SER A 231 7.92 6.83 -12.05
N LEU A 232 9.16 6.60 -11.61
CA LEU A 232 10.26 6.24 -12.51
C LEU A 232 9.99 4.92 -13.22
N GLN A 233 9.42 3.93 -12.52
CA GLN A 233 9.05 2.65 -13.12
C GLN A 233 7.90 2.76 -14.13
N LEU A 234 6.92 3.63 -13.89
CA LEU A 234 5.84 3.87 -14.86
C LEU A 234 6.36 4.43 -16.18
N ILE A 235 7.44 5.20 -16.13
CA ILE A 235 8.11 5.72 -17.33
C ILE A 235 8.90 4.60 -18.01
N ARG A 236 9.71 3.84 -17.25
CA ARG A 236 10.54 2.73 -17.76
C ARG A 236 9.71 1.65 -18.46
N HIS A 237 8.57 1.28 -17.88
CA HIS A 237 7.68 0.21 -18.38
C HIS A 237 6.54 0.73 -19.26
N ASN A 238 6.51 2.04 -19.56
CA ASN A 238 5.47 2.70 -20.37
C ASN A 238 4.03 2.41 -19.87
N LEU A 239 3.83 2.46 -18.57
CA LEU A 239 2.54 2.17 -17.91
C LEU A 239 1.74 3.44 -17.67
N CYS A 240 0.42 3.30 -17.62
CA CYS A 240 -0.50 4.37 -17.26
C CYS A 240 -0.86 4.30 -15.78
N ILE A 241 -1.25 5.43 -15.21
CA ILE A 241 -1.76 5.51 -13.84
C ILE A 241 -3.10 6.25 -13.86
N THR A 242 -4.10 5.69 -13.19
CA THR A 242 -5.45 6.24 -13.08
C THR A 242 -5.84 6.35 -11.63
N GLN A 243 -6.30 7.52 -11.20
CA GLN A 243 -6.88 7.71 -9.87
C GLN A 243 -8.27 7.08 -9.83
N LEU A 244 -8.54 6.34 -8.76
CA LEU A 244 -9.78 5.61 -8.54
C LEU A 244 -10.70 6.34 -7.57
N SER A 245 -10.14 6.81 -6.45
CA SER A 245 -10.88 7.43 -5.37
C SER A 245 -10.00 8.43 -4.63
N TYR A 246 -10.66 9.39 -3.97
CA TYR A 246 -10.05 10.32 -3.03
C TYR A 246 -11.06 10.71 -1.96
N GLN A 247 -10.64 10.69 -0.71
CA GLN A 247 -11.37 11.13 0.48
C GLN A 247 -10.37 11.64 1.52
N ASN A 248 -10.84 12.29 2.58
CA ASN A 248 -10.02 12.49 3.78
C ASN A 248 -10.78 12.05 5.04
N SER A 249 -10.08 11.97 6.18
CA SER A 249 -10.70 11.51 7.44
C SER A 249 -11.94 12.31 7.86
N GLY A 250 -12.04 13.58 7.47
CA GLY A 250 -13.22 14.41 7.73
C GLY A 250 -14.46 14.03 6.92
N ASP A 251 -14.33 13.15 5.92
CA ASP A 251 -15.45 12.60 5.13
C ASP A 251 -16.06 11.33 5.75
N SER A 252 -15.42 10.75 6.78
CA SER A 252 -15.95 9.58 7.48
C SER A 252 -17.23 9.91 8.25
N GLU A 253 -18.17 8.97 8.30
CA GLU A 253 -19.46 9.15 8.99
C GLU A 253 -19.31 9.36 10.51
N ILE A 254 -18.19 8.92 11.09
CA ILE A 254 -17.89 9.11 12.51
C ILE A 254 -17.25 10.46 12.83
N SER A 255 -16.87 11.24 11.81
CA SER A 255 -16.13 12.49 12.00
C SER A 255 -17.06 13.64 12.38
N SER A 256 -16.67 14.38 13.40
CA SER A 256 -17.32 15.59 13.87
C SER A 256 -16.81 16.84 13.14
N ALA A 257 -17.46 17.98 13.38
CA ALA A 257 -16.98 19.27 12.84
C ALA A 257 -15.58 19.64 13.37
N ASP A 258 -15.24 19.24 14.60
CA ASP A 258 -13.93 19.53 15.20
C ASP A 258 -12.81 18.71 14.55
N ASP A 259 -13.11 17.49 14.10
CA ASP A 259 -12.17 16.62 13.40
C ASP A 259 -11.73 17.20 12.05
N LYS A 260 -12.56 18.05 11.44
CA LYS A 260 -12.24 18.72 10.16
C LYS A 260 -11.12 19.76 10.26
N ASN A 261 -10.67 20.10 11.46
CA ASN A 261 -9.52 20.99 11.65
C ASN A 261 -8.17 20.30 11.42
N ARG A 262 -8.13 18.96 11.46
CA ARG A 262 -6.90 18.17 11.34
C ARG A 262 -7.19 16.83 10.68
N VAL A 263 -7.27 16.82 9.35
CA VAL A 263 -7.58 15.61 8.58
C VAL A 263 -6.35 14.96 7.98
N VAL A 264 -6.49 13.70 7.56
CA VAL A 264 -5.50 12.97 6.74
C VAL A 264 -6.14 12.62 5.41
N GLY A 265 -5.43 12.87 4.31
CA GLY A 265 -5.90 12.58 2.95
C GLY A 265 -5.63 11.16 2.50
N TYR A 266 -6.55 10.59 1.73
CA TYR A 266 -6.48 9.22 1.21
C TYR A 266 -6.81 9.21 -0.27
N ALA A 267 -6.01 8.53 -1.07
CA ALA A 267 -6.33 8.28 -2.47
C ALA A 267 -5.91 6.87 -2.87
N SER A 268 -6.61 6.32 -3.85
CA SER A 268 -6.21 5.07 -4.48
C SER A 268 -6.03 5.22 -5.97
N PHE A 269 -5.06 4.48 -6.50
CA PHE A 269 -4.68 4.52 -7.91
C PHE A 269 -4.46 3.11 -8.42
N ILE A 270 -4.74 2.93 -9.71
CA ILE A 270 -4.40 1.73 -10.46
C ILE A 270 -3.36 2.04 -11.52
N ILE A 271 -2.46 1.10 -11.72
CA ILE A 271 -1.40 1.17 -12.72
C ILE A 271 -1.55 -0.01 -13.66
N ASN A 272 -1.51 0.25 -14.97
CA ASN A 272 -1.69 -0.77 -16.00
C ASN A 272 -0.96 -0.45 -17.30
#